data_AF-Q8WMH2-F1
#
_entry.id   AF-Q8WMH2-F1
#
_cell.length_a   1.000
_cell.length_b   1.000
_cell.length_c   1.000
_cell.angle_alpha   90.00
_cell.angle_beta   90.00
_cell.angle_gamma   90.00
#
_symmetry.space_group_name_H-M   'P 1'
#
loop_
_entity.id
_entity.type
_entity.pdbx_description
1 polymer ?
#
loop_
_entity_poly.entity_id
_entity_poly.type
_entity_poly.pdbx_seq_one_letter_code
_entity_poly.pdbx_strand_id
1 'polypeptide(L)'
;RYGSPTYFYAFYHHCQSLMKPAWSDAAHGDEVPYVFGVPMVGPTDLFPCNFSKNDVMLSAVVMTYWTNFAKTGDPNKPVPQDTKFIHTKANRFEEVAWSKYNPRDQLYLHIGLKPRVRDHYRATKVAFWKHLVPHLYNLHDMFHYTSTTTKVPLRIPPTAPTSPAGPMARPGAPSGQPSHLPTATRMPRGPGTGTRMQGHSW
;
A
#
# COMPACT_ATOMS: atom_id res chain seq x y z
N ARG A 1 6.57 -6.98 16.97
CA ARG A 1 7.34 -6.75 15.71
C ARG A 1 7.54 -8.12 15.08
N TYR A 2 6.82 -8.49 14.01
CA TYR A 2 6.48 -9.90 13.70
C TYR A 2 7.59 -10.80 13.12
N GLY A 3 8.86 -10.40 13.11
CA GLY A 3 10.01 -11.29 12.85
C GLY A 3 10.19 -11.81 11.40
N SER A 4 9.13 -11.91 10.60
CA SER A 4 9.16 -12.42 9.22
C SER A 4 10.29 -11.82 8.38
N PRO A 5 11.16 -12.65 7.76
CA PRO A 5 12.10 -12.17 6.77
C PRO A 5 11.33 -11.49 5.64
N THR A 6 11.63 -10.21 5.42
CA THR A 6 10.90 -9.35 4.49
C THR A 6 11.90 -8.74 3.51
N TYR A 7 11.53 -8.64 2.25
CA TYR A 7 12.33 -7.97 1.22
C TYR A 7 11.45 -6.96 0.50
N PHE A 8 11.96 -5.75 0.30
CA PHE A 8 11.25 -4.66 -0.37
C PHE A 8 12.06 -4.22 -1.59
N TYR A 9 11.39 -3.92 -2.70
CA TYR A 9 12.00 -3.25 -3.86
C TYR A 9 11.16 -2.07 -4.32
N ALA A 10 11.80 -1.19 -5.08
CA ALA A 10 11.14 -0.23 -5.93
C ALA A 10 11.69 -0.38 -7.36
N PHE A 11 10.78 -0.49 -8.34
CA PHE A 11 11.13 -0.69 -9.74
C PHE A 11 11.32 0.66 -10.43
N TYR A 12 12.49 0.87 -11.03
CA TYR A 12 12.95 2.12 -11.63
C TYR A 12 13.54 1.87 -13.02
N HIS A 13 12.83 1.08 -13.82
CA HIS A 13 13.15 0.80 -15.21
C HIS A 13 11.89 0.35 -15.94
N HIS A 14 11.80 0.63 -17.23
CA HIS A 14 10.79 0.08 -18.12
C HIS A 14 11.33 0.06 -19.55
N CYS A 15 10.67 -0.71 -20.41
CA CYS A 15 11.05 -0.77 -21.82
C CYS A 15 10.47 0.47 -22.55
N GLN A 16 11.19 0.96 -23.56
CA GLN A 16 10.76 2.13 -24.33
C GLN A 16 9.70 1.72 -25.37
N SER A 17 8.48 2.22 -25.18
CA SER A 17 7.35 2.03 -26.12
C SER A 17 6.88 3.37 -26.65
N LEU A 18 6.50 3.41 -27.93
CA LEU A 18 5.92 4.60 -28.57
C LEU A 18 4.59 5.03 -27.93
N MET A 19 3.90 4.12 -27.24
CA MET A 19 2.65 4.40 -26.53
C MET A 19 2.86 5.09 -25.17
N LYS A 20 4.11 5.26 -24.73
CA LYS A 20 4.47 5.77 -23.41
C LYS A 20 5.21 7.12 -23.52
N PRO A 21 4.77 8.19 -22.85
CA PRO A 21 5.44 9.49 -22.92
C PRO A 21 6.90 9.44 -22.47
N ALA A 22 7.79 10.11 -23.19
CA ALA A 22 9.24 10.05 -22.95
C ALA A 22 9.71 10.55 -21.56
N TRP A 23 8.86 11.30 -20.85
CA TRP A 23 9.11 11.79 -19.49
C TRP A 23 8.61 10.84 -18.38
N SER A 24 7.86 9.79 -18.72
CA SER A 24 7.21 8.92 -17.73
C SER A 24 8.14 7.81 -17.23
N ASP A 25 8.25 7.70 -15.91
CA ASP A 25 8.96 6.62 -15.21
C ASP A 25 8.20 5.27 -15.34
N ALA A 26 8.75 4.20 -14.73
CA ALA A 26 8.10 2.89 -14.66
C ALA A 26 6.66 2.98 -14.11
N ALA A 27 5.72 2.47 -14.90
CA ALA A 27 4.29 2.49 -14.63
C ALA A 27 3.84 1.20 -13.93
N HIS A 28 2.63 1.19 -13.37
CA HIS A 28 2.03 0.00 -12.77
C HIS A 28 1.99 -1.19 -13.75
N GLY A 29 2.65 -2.28 -13.39
CA GLY A 29 2.76 -3.49 -14.23
C GLY A 29 3.97 -3.52 -15.17
N ASP A 30 4.76 -2.46 -15.28
CA ASP A 30 5.97 -2.45 -16.13
C ASP A 30 7.03 -3.47 -15.67
N GLU A 31 6.99 -3.96 -14.43
CA GLU A 31 7.88 -5.01 -13.94
C GLU A 31 7.53 -6.40 -14.47
N VAL A 32 6.26 -6.63 -14.86
CA VAL A 32 5.72 -7.93 -15.28
C VAL A 32 6.54 -8.59 -16.39
N PRO A 33 6.83 -7.95 -17.55
CA PRO A 33 7.63 -8.60 -18.61
C PRO A 33 9.03 -9.02 -18.14
N TYR A 34 9.64 -8.31 -17.19
CA TYR A 34 10.95 -8.67 -16.65
C TYR A 34 10.89 -9.88 -15.72
N VAL A 35 9.82 -10.00 -14.92
CA VAL A 35 9.57 -11.16 -14.04
C VAL A 35 9.30 -12.43 -14.84
N PHE A 36 8.66 -12.32 -16.01
CA PHE A 36 8.31 -13.46 -16.87
C PHE A 36 9.32 -13.77 -17.98
N GLY A 37 10.48 -13.08 -18.05
CA GLY A 37 11.52 -13.41 -19.03
C GLY A 37 11.26 -12.89 -20.46
N VAL A 38 10.22 -12.07 -20.68
CA VAL A 38 9.79 -11.63 -22.01
C VAL A 38 10.92 -10.98 -22.83
N PRO A 39 11.79 -10.12 -22.26
CA PRO A 39 12.93 -9.57 -23.00
C PRO A 39 13.86 -10.62 -23.64
N MET A 40 13.93 -11.84 -23.11
CA MET A 40 14.78 -12.92 -23.67
C MET A 40 14.20 -13.54 -24.94
N VAL A 41 12.88 -13.47 -25.12
CA VAL A 41 12.17 -13.94 -26.33
C VAL A 41 12.06 -12.81 -27.35
N GLY A 42 11.89 -11.57 -26.89
CA GLY A 42 11.74 -10.37 -27.70
C GLY A 42 10.34 -9.74 -27.59
N PRO A 43 9.99 -8.82 -28.50
CA PRO A 43 8.64 -8.27 -28.57
C PRO A 43 7.60 -9.36 -28.81
N THR A 44 6.42 -9.24 -28.18
CA THR A 44 5.28 -10.16 -28.34
C THR A 44 3.98 -9.38 -28.52
N ASP A 45 2.91 -10.02 -28.95
CA ASP A 45 1.59 -9.37 -29.12
C ASP A 45 1.08 -8.74 -27.80
N LEU A 46 1.36 -9.37 -26.66
CA LEU A 46 1.01 -8.86 -25.33
C LEU A 46 1.96 -7.77 -24.82
N PHE A 47 3.23 -7.83 -25.21
CA PHE A 47 4.27 -6.86 -24.84
C PHE A 47 4.99 -6.35 -26.09
N PRO A 48 4.35 -5.45 -26.88
CA PRO A 48 4.91 -4.92 -28.13
C PRO A 48 5.93 -3.81 -27.82
N CYS A 49 7.03 -4.19 -27.15
CA CYS A 49 8.09 -3.28 -26.74
C CYS A 49 9.45 -3.72 -27.24
N ASN A 50 10.24 -2.77 -27.73
CA ASN A 50 11.56 -3.00 -28.30
C ASN A 50 12.60 -3.20 -27.19
N PHE A 51 12.61 -4.39 -26.60
CA PHE A 51 13.53 -4.74 -25.52
C PHE A 51 15.00 -4.63 -25.97
N SER A 52 15.77 -3.81 -25.26
CA SER A 52 17.21 -3.68 -25.47
C SER A 52 17.99 -4.77 -24.74
N LYS A 53 19.28 -4.93 -25.06
CA LYS A 53 20.21 -5.79 -24.28
C LYS A 53 20.27 -5.45 -22.77
N ASN A 54 19.90 -4.23 -22.37
CA ASN A 54 19.83 -3.89 -20.94
C ASN A 54 18.58 -4.52 -20.29
N ASP A 55 17.48 -4.65 -21.03
CA ASP A 55 16.23 -5.25 -20.58
C ASP A 55 16.38 -6.77 -20.43
N VAL A 56 17.11 -7.40 -21.35
CA VAL A 56 17.49 -8.82 -21.26
C VAL A 56 18.30 -9.09 -19.99
N MET A 57 19.35 -8.29 -19.74
CA MET A 57 20.16 -8.36 -18.52
C MET A 57 19.30 -8.16 -17.27
N LEU A 58 18.44 -7.14 -17.24
CA LEU A 58 17.59 -6.86 -16.08
C LEU A 58 16.56 -7.97 -15.83
N SER A 59 15.99 -8.56 -16.88
CA SER A 59 15.06 -9.69 -16.74
C SER A 59 15.74 -10.94 -16.18
N ALA A 60 16.97 -11.25 -16.62
CA ALA A 60 17.77 -12.33 -16.04
C ALA A 60 18.03 -12.11 -14.53
N VAL A 61 18.37 -10.88 -14.14
CA VAL A 61 18.57 -10.48 -12.74
C VAL A 61 17.30 -10.66 -11.92
N VAL A 62 16.16 -10.14 -12.42
CA VAL A 62 14.86 -10.19 -11.75
C VAL A 62 14.42 -11.64 -11.58
N MET A 63 14.45 -12.46 -12.64
CA MET A 63 14.14 -13.89 -12.52
C MET A 63 15.07 -14.63 -11.57
N THR A 64 16.36 -14.26 -11.52
CA THR A 64 17.31 -14.86 -10.56
C THR A 64 16.90 -14.55 -9.12
N TYR A 65 16.64 -13.29 -8.77
CA TYR A 65 16.17 -12.91 -7.43
C TYR A 65 14.81 -13.54 -7.06
N TRP A 66 13.84 -13.54 -7.98
CA TRP A 66 12.51 -14.09 -7.74
C TRP A 66 12.54 -15.61 -7.57
N THR A 67 13.28 -16.34 -8.42
CA THR A 67 13.38 -17.80 -8.30
C THR A 67 14.24 -18.23 -7.13
N ASN A 68 15.28 -17.47 -6.74
CA ASN A 68 16.02 -17.67 -5.50
C ASN A 68 15.12 -17.53 -4.27
N PHE A 69 14.32 -16.46 -4.23
CA PHE A 69 13.33 -16.23 -3.18
C PHE A 69 12.32 -17.37 -3.09
N ALA A 70 11.81 -17.85 -4.22
CA ALA A 70 10.91 -19.02 -4.26
C ALA A 70 11.58 -20.33 -3.78
N LYS A 71 12.89 -20.51 -4.03
CA LYS A 71 13.65 -21.70 -3.61
C LYS A 71 14.01 -21.71 -2.12
N THR A 72 14.31 -20.55 -1.52
CA THR A 72 14.96 -20.48 -0.19
C THR A 72 14.37 -19.46 0.78
N GLY A 73 13.51 -18.55 0.31
CA GLY A 73 13.09 -17.36 1.05
C GLY A 73 14.15 -16.24 1.10
N ASP A 74 15.34 -16.43 0.51
CA ASP A 74 16.36 -15.39 0.35
C ASP A 74 16.63 -15.16 -1.15
N PRO A 75 16.38 -13.94 -1.69
CA PRO A 75 16.58 -13.66 -3.12
C PRO A 75 18.06 -13.78 -3.53
N ASN A 76 19.01 -13.79 -2.60
CA ASN A 76 20.44 -13.89 -2.89
C ASN A 76 20.94 -15.35 -2.96
N LYS A 77 20.06 -16.36 -2.77
CA LYS A 77 20.45 -17.79 -2.68
C LYS A 77 19.44 -18.72 -3.38
N PRO A 78 19.90 -19.79 -4.08
CA PRO A 78 21.29 -20.24 -4.16
C PRO A 78 22.10 -19.61 -5.32
N VAL A 79 21.45 -19.04 -6.34
CA VAL A 79 22.12 -18.61 -7.57
C VAL A 79 22.70 -17.20 -7.42
N PRO A 80 24.02 -16.98 -7.54
CA PRO A 80 24.63 -15.65 -7.54
C PRO A 80 24.30 -14.87 -8.83
N GLN A 81 24.46 -13.54 -8.76
CA GLN A 81 24.15 -12.59 -9.84
C GLN A 81 25.29 -12.46 -10.87
N ASP A 82 25.97 -13.55 -11.23
CA ASP A 82 27.11 -13.50 -12.17
C ASP A 82 26.67 -13.14 -13.60
N THR A 83 27.54 -12.45 -14.35
CA THR A 83 27.43 -12.31 -15.81
C THR A 83 27.51 -13.68 -16.49
N LYS A 84 26.49 -13.98 -17.29
CA LYS A 84 26.35 -15.21 -18.10
C LYS A 84 25.81 -14.83 -19.48
N PHE A 85 26.07 -15.65 -20.51
CA PHE A 85 25.64 -15.39 -21.89
C PHE A 85 24.17 -14.93 -22.03
N ILE A 86 23.26 -15.51 -21.24
CA ILE A 86 21.82 -15.17 -21.22
C ILE A 86 21.52 -13.69 -20.93
N HIS A 87 22.42 -12.97 -20.26
CA HIS A 87 22.24 -11.55 -19.96
C HIS A 87 22.51 -10.65 -21.18
N THR A 88 23.22 -11.15 -22.21
CA THR A 88 23.70 -10.42 -23.41
C THR A 88 24.65 -9.22 -23.16
N LYS A 89 24.86 -8.83 -21.91
CA LYS A 89 25.78 -7.79 -21.39
C LYS A 89 26.20 -8.13 -19.95
N ALA A 90 27.19 -7.42 -19.43
CA ALA A 90 27.60 -7.51 -18.03
C ALA A 90 26.43 -7.22 -17.06
N ASN A 91 26.30 -8.07 -16.05
CA ASN A 91 25.29 -7.95 -15.00
C ASN A 91 25.70 -6.85 -14.02
N ARG A 92 24.85 -5.84 -13.86
CA ARG A 92 25.13 -4.69 -12.98
C ARG A 92 24.85 -4.97 -11.50
N PHE A 93 24.35 -6.16 -11.18
CA PHE A 93 23.94 -6.57 -9.84
C PHE A 93 24.92 -7.59 -9.19
N GLU A 94 26.06 -7.90 -9.82
CA GLU A 94 27.06 -8.85 -9.28
C GLU A 94 27.44 -8.56 -7.83
N GLU A 95 27.73 -7.28 -7.50
CA GLU A 95 28.10 -6.82 -6.16
C GLU A 95 26.90 -6.40 -5.30
N VAL A 96 25.66 -6.58 -5.78
CA VAL A 96 24.45 -6.05 -5.13
C VAL A 96 23.74 -7.13 -4.33
N ALA A 97 24.06 -7.26 -3.05
CA ALA A 97 23.30 -8.10 -2.13
C ALA A 97 21.98 -7.42 -1.72
N TRP A 98 20.84 -8.04 -2.03
CA TRP A 98 19.52 -7.55 -1.60
C TRP A 98 19.33 -7.78 -0.09
N SER A 99 19.54 -6.72 0.68
CA SER A 99 19.39 -6.73 2.14
C SER A 99 17.93 -6.93 2.60
N LYS A 100 17.75 -7.61 3.74
CA LYS A 100 16.43 -7.79 4.37
C LYS A 100 15.85 -6.44 4.82
N TYR A 101 14.61 -6.17 4.43
CA TYR A 101 13.83 -5.05 4.93
C TYR A 101 13.53 -5.25 6.41
N ASN A 102 13.71 -4.20 7.22
CA ASN A 102 13.17 -4.18 8.58
C ASN A 102 12.72 -2.74 8.96
N PRO A 103 11.77 -2.58 9.91
CA PRO A 103 11.22 -1.25 10.23
C PRO A 103 12.16 -0.19 10.83
N ARG A 104 13.43 -0.52 11.17
CA ARG A 104 14.41 0.47 11.64
C ARG A 104 15.16 1.05 10.44
N ASP A 105 15.84 0.20 9.70
CA ASP A 105 16.76 0.62 8.62
C ASP A 105 16.04 0.81 7.28
N GLN A 106 14.84 0.22 7.12
CA GLN A 106 13.94 0.36 5.97
C GLN A 106 14.62 0.11 4.60
N LEU A 107 15.60 -0.80 4.58
CA LEU A 107 16.38 -1.14 3.39
C LEU A 107 15.51 -1.75 2.28
N TYR A 108 15.75 -1.32 1.06
CA TYR A 108 15.13 -1.80 -0.17
C TYR A 108 16.11 -1.89 -1.33
N LEU A 109 15.82 -2.77 -2.29
CA LEU A 109 16.55 -2.82 -3.55
C LEU A 109 15.95 -1.83 -4.56
N HIS A 110 16.78 -0.90 -5.04
CA HIS A 110 16.45 -0.04 -6.17
C HIS A 110 16.77 -0.79 -7.47
N ILE A 111 15.74 -1.36 -8.12
CA ILE A 111 15.89 -2.18 -9.32
C ILE A 111 15.86 -1.29 -10.57
N GLY A 112 16.94 -1.30 -11.35
CA GLY A 112 17.06 -0.58 -12.62
C GLY A 112 18.51 -0.51 -13.09
N LEU A 113 18.81 0.33 -14.08
CA LEU A 113 20.14 0.36 -14.73
C LEU A 113 21.29 0.88 -13.85
N LYS A 114 21.00 1.44 -12.67
CA LYS A 114 21.98 1.83 -11.64
C LYS A 114 21.57 1.16 -10.31
N PRO A 115 21.71 -0.17 -10.18
CA PRO A 115 21.20 -0.90 -9.04
C PRO A 115 21.98 -0.59 -7.77
N ARG A 116 21.30 -0.65 -6.62
CA ARG A 116 21.85 -0.39 -5.29
C ARG A 116 20.83 -0.69 -4.22
N VAL A 117 21.27 -1.05 -3.02
CA VAL A 117 20.42 -0.96 -1.82
C VAL A 117 20.29 0.50 -1.41
N ARG A 118 19.10 0.89 -0.99
CA ARG A 118 18.78 2.20 -0.40
C ARG A 118 17.86 2.02 0.80
N ASP A 119 17.68 3.07 1.57
CA ASP A 119 16.86 3.12 2.77
C ASP A 119 15.67 4.09 2.61
N HIS A 120 14.70 4.01 3.53
CA HIS A 120 13.66 5.03 3.72
C HIS A 120 12.88 5.44 2.45
N TYR A 121 12.39 4.46 1.69
CA TYR A 121 11.67 4.68 0.43
C TYR A 121 10.56 5.73 0.53
N ARG A 122 10.77 6.90 -0.09
CA ARG A 122 9.84 8.06 -0.09
C ARG A 122 9.34 8.41 1.32
N ALA A 123 10.16 8.24 2.35
CA ALA A 123 9.73 8.23 3.76
C ALA A 123 8.87 9.43 4.18
N THR A 124 9.17 10.65 3.74
CA THR A 124 8.33 11.84 4.02
C THR A 124 6.90 11.69 3.51
N LYS A 125 6.71 11.14 2.30
CA LYS A 125 5.38 10.91 1.71
C LYS A 125 4.69 9.69 2.34
N VAL A 126 5.44 8.64 2.68
CA VAL A 126 4.90 7.49 3.44
C VAL A 126 4.44 7.93 4.83
N ALA A 127 5.23 8.76 5.52
CA ALA A 127 4.89 9.29 6.84
C ALA A 127 3.69 10.26 6.78
N PHE A 128 3.59 11.10 5.74
CA PHE A 128 2.42 11.94 5.50
C PHE A 128 1.13 11.10 5.45
N TRP A 129 1.08 10.06 4.62
CA TRP A 129 -0.12 9.22 4.48
C TRP A 129 -0.37 8.31 5.69
N LYS A 130 0.69 7.81 6.34
CA LYS A 130 0.59 6.88 7.47
C LYS A 130 0.29 7.56 8.80
N HIS A 131 0.78 8.79 8.99
CA HIS A 131 0.68 9.50 10.25
C HIS A 131 -0.18 10.77 10.11
N LEU A 132 0.17 11.72 9.25
CA LEU A 132 -0.55 13.01 9.23
C LEU A 132 -2.02 12.86 8.79
N VAL A 133 -2.28 12.19 7.67
CA VAL A 133 -3.66 12.09 7.11
C VAL A 133 -4.66 11.42 8.06
N PRO A 134 -4.35 10.29 8.74
CA PRO A 134 -5.25 9.73 9.75
C PRO A 134 -5.53 10.66 10.94
N HIS A 135 -4.53 11.42 11.41
CA HIS A 135 -4.77 12.39 12.49
C HIS A 135 -5.69 13.52 12.01
N LEU A 136 -5.54 14.01 10.78
CA LEU A 136 -6.43 15.03 10.20
C LEU A 136 -7.87 14.52 10.04
N TYR A 137 -8.06 13.26 9.65
CA TYR A 137 -9.40 12.67 9.52
C TYR A 137 -10.12 12.56 10.87
N ASN A 138 -9.41 12.07 11.91
CA ASN A 138 -9.98 11.92 13.26
C ASN A 138 -10.44 13.26 13.88
N LEU A 139 -9.84 14.39 13.48
CA LEU A 139 -10.33 15.71 13.91
C LEU A 139 -11.75 16.00 13.38
N HIS A 140 -12.10 15.53 12.18
CA HIS A 140 -13.44 15.73 11.62
C HIS A 140 -14.52 14.99 12.42
N ASP A 141 -14.24 13.75 12.83
CA ASP A 141 -15.13 12.96 13.69
C ASP A 141 -15.33 13.61 15.07
N MET A 142 -14.29 14.26 15.62
CA MET A 142 -14.42 15.04 16.85
C MET A 142 -15.40 16.22 16.70
N PHE A 143 -15.41 16.93 15.57
CA PHE A 143 -16.32 18.07 15.34
C PHE A 143 -17.78 17.64 15.15
N HIS A 144 -18.03 16.44 14.62
CA HIS A 144 -19.39 15.87 14.58
C HIS A 144 -19.90 15.49 15.97
N TYR A 145 -19.03 15.05 16.88
CA TYR A 145 -19.40 14.73 18.26
C TYR A 145 -19.53 15.95 19.19
N THR A 146 -18.95 17.10 18.86
CA THR A 146 -19.03 18.33 19.68
C THR A 146 -20.13 19.31 19.24
N SER A 147 -20.95 18.95 18.26
CA SER A 147 -22.11 19.74 17.82
C SER A 147 -23.29 19.61 18.81
N THR A 148 -23.10 20.00 20.07
CA THR A 148 -24.12 19.96 21.14
C THR A 148 -23.99 21.12 22.13
N THR A 149 -23.92 22.35 21.64
CA THR A 149 -24.12 23.62 22.36
C THR A 149 -24.20 24.74 21.31
N THR A 150 -25.09 25.74 21.30
CA THR A 150 -26.15 26.18 22.21
C THR A 150 -27.36 26.60 21.38
N LYS A 151 -28.55 26.00 21.54
CA LYS A 151 -29.78 26.66 21.08
C LYS A 151 -30.06 27.82 22.03
N VAL A 152 -29.76 29.05 21.61
CA VAL A 152 -30.15 30.26 22.34
C VAL A 152 -31.68 30.26 22.47
N PRO A 153 -32.26 30.22 23.68
CA PRO A 153 -33.69 30.35 23.83
C PRO A 153 -34.08 31.79 23.47
N LEU A 154 -34.91 31.95 22.44
CA LEU A 154 -35.53 33.24 22.13
C LEU A 154 -36.42 33.64 23.32
N ARG A 155 -35.90 34.54 24.18
CA ARG A 155 -36.66 35.16 25.26
C ARG A 155 -37.70 36.10 24.68
N ILE A 156 -38.89 35.58 24.43
CA ILE A 156 -40.12 36.37 24.25
C ILE A 156 -40.70 36.60 25.65
N PRO A 157 -40.88 37.86 26.12
CA PRO A 157 -41.56 38.13 27.38
C PRO A 157 -43.05 37.79 27.26
N PRO A 158 -43.68 37.14 28.26
CA PRO A 158 -45.10 36.81 28.19
C PRO A 158 -45.97 38.06 28.43
N THR A 159 -46.72 38.50 27.41
CA THR A 159 -47.88 39.35 27.61
C THR A 159 -49.01 38.53 28.24
N ALA A 160 -49.55 39.01 29.36
CA ALA A 160 -50.50 38.25 30.18
C ALA A 160 -51.90 38.16 29.53
N PRO A 161 -52.56 36.98 29.55
CA PRO A 161 -53.97 36.85 29.21
C PRO A 161 -54.86 36.85 30.46
N THR A 162 -55.95 37.63 30.44
CA THR A 162 -56.99 37.61 31.48
C THR A 162 -57.96 36.42 31.31
N SER A 163 -58.08 35.67 32.40
CA SER A 163 -58.90 34.49 32.73
C SER A 163 -60.45 34.68 32.63
N PRO A 164 -61.32 33.73 33.07
CA PRO A 164 -61.39 32.27 32.79
C PRO A 164 -62.83 31.69 32.62
N ALA A 165 -62.96 30.50 32.01
CA ALA A 165 -63.96 29.42 32.26
C ALA A 165 -63.74 28.31 31.20
N GLY A 166 -63.93 26.99 31.40
CA GLY A 166 -64.30 26.14 32.54
C GLY A 166 -63.81 24.68 32.28
N PRO A 167 -64.05 23.68 33.16
CA PRO A 167 -63.18 22.49 33.26
C PRO A 167 -63.77 21.15 32.75
N MET A 168 -62.99 20.05 32.95
CA MET A 168 -63.26 18.60 32.70
C MET A 168 -63.02 18.14 31.25
N ALA A 169 -62.47 16.95 30.92
CA ALA A 169 -61.86 15.79 31.62
C ALA A 169 -61.01 14.98 30.57
N ARG A 170 -60.25 13.88 30.79
CA ARG A 170 -59.69 13.10 31.93
C ARG A 170 -58.52 12.24 31.36
N PRO A 171 -57.41 11.93 32.07
CA PRO A 171 -56.20 11.34 31.44
C PRO A 171 -56.17 9.79 31.41
N GLY A 172 -55.36 9.23 30.50
CA GLY A 172 -55.02 7.80 30.40
C GLY A 172 -53.49 7.59 30.27
N ALA A 173 -52.96 6.56 30.94
CA ALA A 173 -51.54 6.39 31.26
C ALA A 173 -50.81 5.35 30.35
N PRO A 174 -49.46 5.20 30.43
CA PRO A 174 -48.65 4.56 29.39
C PRO A 174 -48.08 3.17 29.79
N SER A 175 -47.14 2.67 28.97
CA SER A 175 -46.05 1.68 29.21
C SER A 175 -46.13 0.34 28.45
N GLY A 176 -44.96 -0.09 27.93
CA GLY A 176 -44.76 -1.30 27.12
C GLY A 176 -43.33 -1.39 26.54
N GLN A 177 -42.45 -2.12 27.23
CA GLN A 177 -41.03 -2.41 26.93
C GLN A 177 -40.88 -3.83 26.28
N PRO A 178 -39.67 -4.43 26.04
CA PRO A 178 -38.48 -4.00 25.30
C PRO A 178 -37.82 -5.16 24.45
N SER A 179 -36.54 -5.03 24.05
CA SER A 179 -35.56 -6.09 23.59
C SER A 179 -35.83 -6.80 22.24
N HIS A 180 -34.87 -7.28 21.43
CA HIS A 180 -33.59 -8.03 21.63
C HIS A 180 -32.51 -7.61 20.56
N LEU A 181 -31.19 -7.46 20.81
CA LEU A 181 -30.05 -8.43 20.86
C LEU A 181 -29.73 -9.22 19.54
N PRO A 182 -28.49 -9.71 19.27
CA PRO A 182 -27.13 -9.13 19.47
C PRO A 182 -26.06 -9.46 18.38
N THR A 183 -24.87 -8.83 18.51
CA THR A 183 -23.48 -9.26 18.20
C THR A 183 -23.13 -10.32 17.12
N ALA A 184 -22.15 -9.98 16.26
CA ALA A 184 -21.40 -10.93 15.40
C ALA A 184 -19.90 -11.03 15.75
N THR A 185 -19.30 -12.19 15.46
CA THR A 185 -18.05 -12.71 16.08
C THR A 185 -16.74 -12.29 15.40
N ARG A 186 -15.69 -12.07 16.21
CA ARG A 186 -14.29 -11.85 15.78
C ARG A 186 -13.52 -13.17 15.68
N MET A 187 -13.04 -13.53 14.48
CA MET A 187 -12.14 -14.68 14.28
C MET A 187 -10.66 -14.35 14.61
N PRO A 188 -9.85 -15.32 15.07
CA PRO A 188 -8.44 -15.13 15.40
C PRO A 188 -7.49 -15.30 14.19
N ARG A 189 -6.36 -14.57 14.18
CA ARG A 189 -5.24 -14.84 13.26
C ARG A 189 -4.27 -15.85 13.87
N GLY A 190 -4.02 -16.95 13.18
CA GLY A 190 -2.89 -17.85 13.48
C GLY A 190 -1.54 -17.27 13.03
N PRO A 191 -0.41 -17.66 13.66
CA PRO A 191 0.92 -17.19 13.29
C PRO A 191 1.51 -18.03 12.14
N GLY A 192 1.22 -17.64 10.89
CA GLY A 192 1.98 -18.14 9.74
C GLY A 192 3.34 -17.45 9.67
N THR A 193 4.45 -18.20 9.75
CA THR A 193 5.83 -17.72 9.53
C THR A 193 6.09 -17.47 8.04
N GLY A 194 5.34 -16.54 7.45
CA GLY A 194 5.45 -16.16 6.05
C GLY A 194 6.61 -15.19 5.83
N THR A 195 7.57 -15.60 5.00
CA THR A 195 8.53 -14.70 4.33
C THR A 195 7.78 -13.88 3.28
N ARG A 196 8.03 -12.55 3.19
CA ARG A 196 7.26 -11.67 2.29
C ARG A 196 8.16 -10.80 1.40
N MET A 197 7.95 -10.90 0.09
CA MET A 197 8.46 -9.97 -0.91
C MET A 197 7.39 -8.88 -1.14
N GLN A 198 7.79 -7.61 -1.19
CA GLN A 198 6.92 -6.47 -1.49
C GLN A 198 7.52 -5.62 -2.60
N GLY A 199 6.69 -5.31 -3.58
CA GLY A 199 7.04 -4.52 -4.76
C GLY A 199 6.13 -3.32 -4.92
N HIS A 200 6.70 -2.24 -5.44
CA HIS A 200 5.96 -1.07 -5.91
C HIS A 200 6.49 -0.63 -7.28
N SER A 201 5.56 -0.50 -8.23
CA SER A 201 5.66 0.32 -9.44
C SER A 201 4.54 1.37 -9.39
N TRP A 202 4.68 2.52 -10.06
CA TRP A 202 3.82 3.70 -9.87
C TRP A 202 2.65 3.81 -10.85
#